data_AF-A0A7C5YEQ3-F1
#
_entry.id   AF-A0A7C5YEQ3-F1
#
_cell.length_a   1.000
_cell.length_b   1.000
_cell.length_c   1.000
_cell.angle_alpha   90.00
_cell.angle_beta   90.00
_cell.angle_gamma   90.00
#
_symmetry.space_group_name_H-M   'P 1'
#
loop_
_entity.id
_entity.type
_entity.pdbx_description
1 polymer ?
#
loop_
_entity_poly.entity_id
_entity_poly.type
_entity_poly.pdbx_seq_one_letter_code
_entity_poly.pdbx_strand_id
1 'polypeptide(L)'
;MRPVALAILLVSLLLCFYNLGSMPLFDQDEPRYASAARTMIETKNYVVPYFNGQPRYQKPVLIYWLMCASFKLFGINEFAARFPSALSVVLLVLITFIFAKRYLSPFGAVVAALSLATSFGVVASAHVATTDALLHLLIGSAFMSFFHAECLTASEH
;
A
#
# COMPACT_ATOMS: atom_id res chain seq x y z
N MET A 1 23.69 -4.82 8.56
CA MET A 1 22.46 -4.63 7.73
C MET A 1 21.22 -4.23 8.51
N ARG A 2 21.04 -4.61 9.78
CA ARG A 2 19.91 -4.11 10.61
C ARG A 2 19.74 -2.58 10.61
N PRO A 3 20.79 -1.74 10.78
CA PRO A 3 20.61 -0.29 10.76
C PRO A 3 20.17 0.24 9.39
N VAL A 4 20.60 -0.40 8.30
CA VAL A 4 20.21 -0.02 6.93
C VAL A 4 18.73 -0.29 6.68
N ALA A 5 18.24 -1.47 7.06
CA ALA A 5 16.82 -1.79 6.95
C ALA A 5 15.96 -0.80 7.76
N LEU A 6 16.42 -0.43 8.96
CA LEU A 6 15.75 0.57 9.79
C LEU A 6 15.75 1.96 9.13
N ALA A 7 16.87 2.37 8.55
CA ALA A 7 16.94 3.65 7.82
C ALA A 7 15.97 3.68 6.63
N ILE A 8 15.91 2.59 5.85
CA ILE A 8 14.96 2.47 4.72
C ILE A 8 13.51 2.54 5.23
N LEU A 9 13.20 1.84 6.32
CA LEU A 9 11.89 1.90 6.96
C LEU A 9 11.54 3.33 7.38
N LEU A 10 12.44 4.03 8.07
CA LEU A 10 12.22 5.38 8.56
C LEU A 10 12.05 6.38 7.41
N VAL A 11 12.86 6.28 6.35
CA VAL A 11 12.71 7.11 5.15
C VAL A 11 11.36 6.84 4.48
N SER A 12 10.97 5.57 4.34
CA SER A 12 9.68 5.22 3.73
C SER A 12 8.50 5.70 4.55
N LEU A 13 8.56 5.56 5.88
CA LEU A 13 7.54 6.07 6.79
C LEU A 13 7.43 7.60 6.69
N LEU A 14 8.57 8.30 6.72
CA LEU A 14 8.60 9.75 6.57
C LEU A 14 7.97 10.15 5.23
N LEU A 15 8.42 9.58 4.11
CA LEU A 15 7.91 9.96 2.79
C LEU A 15 6.44 9.60 2.57
N CYS A 16 5.94 8.48 3.12
CA CYS A 16 4.57 8.02 2.88
C CYS A 16 3.54 8.55 3.88
N PHE A 17 3.96 8.93 5.09
CA PHE A 17 3.05 9.39 6.15
C PHE A 17 3.16 10.89 6.44
N TYR A 18 4.17 11.57 5.92
CA TYR A 18 4.31 13.02 6.12
C TYR A 18 3.08 13.75 5.58
N ASN A 19 2.37 14.42 6.49
CA ASN A 19 1.20 15.24 6.17
C ASN A 19 0.01 14.48 5.53
N LEU A 20 -0.08 13.16 5.75
CA LEU A 20 -1.04 12.28 5.07
C LEU A 20 -2.52 12.72 5.24
N GLY A 21 -2.87 13.28 6.39
CA GLY A 21 -4.24 13.72 6.70
C GLY A 21 -4.50 15.22 6.57
N SER A 22 -3.54 16.03 6.13
CA SER A 22 -3.67 17.50 6.19
C SER A 22 -4.49 18.11 5.06
N MET A 23 -4.56 17.40 3.93
CA MET A 23 -5.32 17.84 2.77
C MET A 23 -6.64 17.06 2.71
N PRO A 24 -7.77 17.75 2.38
CA PRO A 24 -9.01 17.07 2.06
C PRO A 24 -8.83 16.00 0.97
N LEU A 25 -9.80 15.10 0.88
CA LEU A 25 -9.88 14.15 -0.24
C LEU A 25 -10.14 14.96 -1.52
N PHE A 26 -9.11 15.12 -2.35
CA PHE A 26 -9.13 16.03 -3.50
C PHE A 26 -9.33 15.27 -4.81
N ASP A 27 -8.87 14.02 -4.87
CA ASP A 27 -9.05 13.18 -6.04
C ASP A 27 -10.52 12.75 -6.17
N GLN A 28 -11.00 12.55 -7.40
CA GLN A 28 -12.41 12.21 -7.62
C GLN A 28 -12.81 10.86 -7.03
N ASP A 29 -11.87 9.93 -6.89
CA ASP A 29 -12.15 8.59 -6.41
C ASP A 29 -11.95 8.45 -4.91
N GLU A 30 -11.07 9.23 -4.28
CA GLU A 30 -10.84 9.20 -2.82
C GLU A 30 -12.13 9.32 -1.98
N PRO A 31 -13.01 10.33 -2.20
CA PRO A 31 -14.26 10.43 -1.48
C PRO A 31 -15.18 9.23 -1.72
N ARG A 32 -15.12 8.62 -2.91
CA ARG A 32 -15.97 7.47 -3.26
C ARG A 32 -15.56 6.24 -2.47
N TYR A 33 -14.26 5.97 -2.36
CA TYR A 33 -13.76 4.87 -1.55
C TYR A 33 -14.02 5.10 -0.06
N ALA A 34 -13.68 6.29 0.45
CA ALA A 34 -13.88 6.63 1.85
C ALA A 34 -15.35 6.59 2.27
N SER A 35 -16.25 7.16 1.46
CA SER A 35 -17.70 7.14 1.75
C SER A 35 -18.26 5.73 1.69
N ALA A 36 -17.85 4.91 0.72
CA ALA A 36 -18.32 3.54 0.63
C ALA A 36 -17.84 2.66 1.80
N ALA A 37 -16.58 2.80 2.19
CA ALA A 37 -16.06 2.12 3.38
C ALA A 37 -16.80 2.58 4.67
N ARG A 38 -17.12 3.88 4.78
CA ARG A 38 -17.95 4.40 5.86
C ARG A 38 -19.34 3.77 5.87
N THR A 39 -20.02 3.71 4.71
CA THR A 39 -21.34 3.09 4.59
C THR A 39 -21.31 1.60 4.96
N MET A 40 -20.24 0.87 4.62
CA MET A 40 -20.07 -0.53 5.03
C MET A 40 -19.99 -0.70 6.55
N ILE A 41 -19.35 0.25 7.26
CA ILE A 41 -19.34 0.27 8.73
C ILE A 41 -20.74 0.57 9.28
N GLU A 42 -21.40 1.62 8.79
CA GLU A 42 -22.70 2.08 9.28
C GLU A 42 -23.80 1.03 9.09
N THR A 43 -23.81 0.37 7.93
CA THR A 43 -24.80 -0.66 7.59
C THR A 43 -24.42 -2.06 8.09
N LYS A 44 -23.18 -2.25 8.55
CA LYS A 44 -22.58 -3.56 8.85
C LYS A 44 -22.59 -4.54 7.67
N ASN A 45 -22.85 -4.06 6.45
CA ASN A 45 -22.75 -4.84 5.24
C ASN A 45 -21.33 -4.73 4.69
N TYR A 46 -20.51 -5.74 4.99
CA TYR A 46 -19.13 -5.81 4.53
C TYR A 46 -18.96 -6.55 3.19
N VAL A 47 -20.05 -6.99 2.55
CA VAL A 47 -19.98 -7.75 1.30
C VAL A 47 -20.08 -6.83 0.09
N VAL A 48 -21.07 -5.93 0.10
CA VAL A 48 -21.35 -5.03 -1.04
C VAL A 48 -21.07 -3.58 -0.63
N PRO A 49 -20.07 -2.91 -1.21
CA PRO A 49 -19.85 -1.49 -0.99
C PRO A 49 -20.93 -0.67 -1.71
N TYR A 50 -21.43 0.38 -1.06
CA TYR A 50 -22.40 1.32 -1.61
C TYR A 50 -21.84 2.74 -1.64
N PHE A 51 -22.13 3.49 -2.70
CA PHE A 51 -21.83 4.92 -2.79
C PHE A 51 -23.07 5.64 -3.32
N ASN A 52 -23.52 6.69 -2.61
CA ASN A 52 -24.76 7.42 -2.93
C ASN A 52 -25.98 6.51 -3.17
N GLY A 53 -26.14 5.48 -2.33
CA GLY A 53 -27.26 4.54 -2.41
C GLY A 53 -27.16 3.49 -3.53
N GLN A 54 -26.12 3.51 -4.34
CA GLN A 54 -25.91 2.54 -5.43
C GLN A 54 -24.75 1.60 -5.12
N PRO A 55 -24.85 0.30 -5.45
CA PRO A 55 -23.76 -0.64 -5.22
C PRO A 55 -22.58 -0.36 -6.17
N ARG A 56 -21.35 -0.55 -5.66
CA ARG A 56 -20.10 -0.24 -6.37
C ARG A 56 -19.29 -1.50 -6.64
N TYR A 57 -19.54 -2.16 -7.78
CA TYR A 57 -18.86 -3.42 -8.15
C TYR A 57 -17.55 -3.24 -8.94
N GLN A 58 -17.13 -2.00 -9.21
CA GLN A 58 -16.01 -1.71 -10.10
C GLN A 58 -14.65 -2.09 -9.52
N LYS A 59 -14.55 -2.32 -8.20
CA LYS A 59 -13.28 -2.49 -7.49
C LYS A 59 -13.38 -3.63 -6.45
N PRO A 60 -12.29 -4.39 -6.22
CA PRO A 60 -12.30 -5.48 -5.26
C PRO A 60 -12.60 -5.01 -3.83
N VAL A 61 -13.28 -5.85 -3.05
CA VAL A 61 -13.73 -5.50 -1.69
C VAL A 61 -12.57 -5.30 -0.69
N LEU A 62 -11.40 -5.89 -0.97
CA LEU A 62 -10.26 -5.92 -0.05
C LEU A 62 -9.83 -4.52 0.42
N ILE A 63 -9.75 -3.54 -0.48
CA ILE A 63 -9.36 -2.18 -0.11
C ILE A 63 -10.35 -1.56 0.88
N TYR A 64 -11.65 -1.83 0.70
CA TYR A 64 -12.69 -1.32 1.58
C TYR A 64 -12.61 -1.96 2.96
N TRP A 65 -12.27 -3.25 3.06
CA TRP A 65 -12.03 -3.89 4.36
C TRP A 65 -10.84 -3.28 5.10
N LEU A 66 -9.75 -3.00 4.40
CA LEU A 66 -8.58 -2.34 4.99
C LEU A 66 -8.92 -0.92 5.45
N MET A 67 -9.67 -0.16 4.64
CA MET A 67 -10.18 1.15 5.05
C MET A 67 -11.14 1.05 6.23
N CYS A 68 -12.04 0.06 6.26
CA CYS A 68 -12.93 -0.17 7.39
C CYS A 68 -12.17 -0.44 8.68
N ALA A 69 -11.12 -1.28 8.62
CA ALA A 69 -10.24 -1.55 9.75
C ALA A 69 -9.51 -0.28 10.19
N SER A 70 -8.98 0.49 9.24
CA SER A 70 -8.32 1.78 9.50
C SER A 70 -9.25 2.78 10.18
N PHE A 71 -10.48 2.94 9.70
CA PHE A 71 -11.49 3.80 10.32
C PHE A 71 -11.85 3.37 11.73
N LYS A 72 -11.87 2.07 12.02
CA LYS A 72 -12.09 1.56 13.39
C LYS A 72 -10.92 1.87 14.32
N LEU A 73 -9.70 1.98 13.81
CA LEU A 73 -8.49 2.24 14.60
C LEU A 73 -8.22 3.74 14.81
N PHE A 74 -8.39 4.55 13.78
CA PHE A 74 -7.97 5.96 13.76
C PHE A 74 -9.15 6.95 13.67
N GLY A 75 -10.38 6.44 13.62
CA GLY A 75 -11.58 7.24 13.36
C GLY A 75 -11.79 7.52 11.87
N ILE A 76 -12.94 8.10 11.54
CA ILE A 76 -13.29 8.47 10.16
C ILE A 76 -12.68 9.84 9.86
N ASN A 77 -11.56 9.85 9.16
CA ASN A 77 -10.84 11.05 8.69
C ASN A 77 -9.97 10.70 7.47
N GLU A 78 -9.36 11.73 6.88
CA GLU A 78 -8.51 11.65 5.69
C GLU A 78 -7.28 10.77 5.92
N PHE A 79 -6.65 10.90 7.09
CA PHE A 79 -5.51 10.07 7.49
C PHE A 79 -5.88 8.59 7.46
N ALA A 80 -6.98 8.22 8.10
CA ALA A 80 -7.46 6.85 8.17
C ALA A 80 -7.87 6.29 6.80
N ALA A 81 -8.41 7.13 5.91
CA ALA A 81 -8.74 6.72 4.55
C ALA A 81 -7.48 6.38 3.73
N ARG A 82 -6.40 7.15 3.89
CA ARG A 82 -5.13 6.98 3.15
C ARG A 82 -4.15 6.01 3.81
N PHE A 83 -4.32 5.73 5.10
CA PHE A 83 -3.44 4.85 5.87
C PHE A 83 -3.18 3.49 5.20
N PRO A 84 -4.18 2.76 4.65
CA PRO A 84 -3.93 1.51 3.93
C PRO A 84 -3.02 1.68 2.71
N SER A 85 -3.17 2.77 1.96
CA SER A 85 -2.32 3.06 0.79
C SER A 85 -0.89 3.34 1.22
N ALA A 86 -0.69 4.22 2.21
CA ALA A 86 0.63 4.55 2.74
C ALA A 86 1.35 3.32 3.31
N LEU A 87 0.64 2.49 4.08
CA LEU A 87 1.18 1.25 4.60
C LEU A 87 1.58 0.28 3.48
N SER A 88 0.76 0.17 2.43
CA SER A 88 1.05 -0.72 1.29
C SER A 88 2.34 -0.34 0.58
N VAL A 89 2.59 0.96 0.39
CA VAL A 89 3.85 1.44 -0.21
C VAL A 89 5.04 1.16 0.69
N VAL A 90 4.94 1.40 2.00
CA VAL A 90 6.03 1.07 2.93
C VAL A 90 6.36 -0.41 2.89
N LEU A 91 5.35 -1.28 2.93
CA LEU A 91 5.56 -2.72 2.81
C LEU A 91 6.21 -3.09 1.48
N LEU A 92 5.79 -2.47 0.37
CA LEU A 92 6.37 -2.71 -0.95
C LEU A 92 7.87 -2.39 -0.99
N VAL A 93 8.28 -1.27 -0.39
CA VAL A 93 9.71 -0.91 -0.28
C VAL A 93 10.48 -1.96 0.55
N LEU A 94 9.92 -2.40 1.67
CA LEU A 94 10.57 -3.38 2.54
C LEU A 94 10.73 -4.74 1.85
N ILE A 95 9.69 -5.24 1.18
CA ILE A 95 9.81 -6.52 0.46
C ILE A 95 10.80 -6.40 -0.70
N THR A 96 10.87 -5.25 -1.36
CA THR A 96 11.84 -4.98 -2.43
C THR A 96 13.26 -5.05 -1.88
N PHE A 97 13.51 -4.45 -0.71
CA PHE A 97 14.81 -4.53 -0.05
C PHE A 97 15.18 -5.97 0.33
N ILE A 98 14.24 -6.72 0.92
CA ILE A 98 14.46 -8.12 1.33
C ILE A 98 14.77 -9.00 0.12
N PHE A 99 13.99 -8.84 -0.95
CA PHE A 99 14.19 -9.55 -2.20
C PHE A 99 15.52 -9.18 -2.85
N ALA A 100 15.81 -7.90 -3.02
CA ALA A 100 17.03 -7.42 -3.66
C ALA A 100 18.28 -7.84 -2.87
N LYS A 101 18.22 -7.90 -1.54
CA LYS A 101 19.31 -8.41 -0.71
C LYS A 101 19.67 -9.88 -0.99
N ARG A 102 18.71 -10.68 -1.48
CA ARG A 102 18.93 -12.09 -1.80
C ARG A 102 19.69 -12.28 -3.13
N TYR A 103 19.49 -11.37 -4.08
CA TYR A 103 19.95 -11.56 -5.47
C TYR A 103 20.94 -10.51 -5.97
N LEU A 104 21.06 -9.37 -5.28
CA LEU A 104 21.96 -8.28 -5.62
C LEU A 104 23.03 -8.09 -4.54
N SER A 105 24.01 -7.25 -4.85
CA SER A 105 24.99 -6.80 -3.84
C SER A 105 24.30 -6.01 -2.72
N PRO A 106 24.93 -5.90 -1.52
CA PRO A 106 24.39 -5.09 -0.43
C PRO A 106 24.09 -3.64 -0.83
N PHE A 107 24.93 -3.06 -1.69
CA PHE A 107 24.70 -1.73 -2.24
C PHE A 107 23.52 -1.72 -3.22
N GLY A 108 23.43 -2.70 -4.13
CA GLY A 108 22.32 -2.84 -5.07
C GLY A 108 20.97 -2.96 -4.38
N ALA A 109 20.90 -3.69 -3.26
CA ALA A 109 19.67 -3.82 -2.47
C ALA A 109 19.20 -2.48 -1.87
N VAL A 110 20.15 -1.67 -1.38
CA VAL A 110 19.86 -0.33 -0.85
C VAL A 110 19.39 0.60 -1.95
N VAL A 111 20.09 0.62 -3.09
CA VAL A 111 19.72 1.45 -4.24
C VAL A 111 18.33 1.08 -4.74
N ALA A 112 18.03 -0.21 -4.95
CA ALA A 112 16.73 -0.66 -5.41
C ALA A 112 15.58 -0.20 -4.49
N ALA A 113 15.74 -0.36 -3.18
CA ALA A 113 14.74 0.04 -2.21
C ALA A 113 14.56 1.56 -2.15
N LEU A 114 15.66 2.33 -2.12
CA LEU A 114 15.60 3.79 -2.06
C LEU A 114 15.06 4.39 -3.36
N SER A 115 15.44 3.87 -4.52
CA SER A 115 14.87 4.28 -5.81
C SER A 115 13.36 4.10 -5.85
N LEU A 116 12.84 3.03 -5.26
CA LEU A 116 11.39 2.83 -5.17
C LEU A 116 10.75 3.78 -4.15
N ALA A 117 11.38 3.94 -2.98
CA ALA A 117 10.89 4.80 -1.90
C ALA A 117 10.83 6.28 -2.27
N THR A 118 11.71 6.75 -3.16
CA THR A 118 11.75 8.14 -3.64
C THR A 118 11.06 8.36 -4.98
N SER A 119 10.55 7.29 -5.61
CA SER A 119 9.82 7.40 -6.87
C SER A 119 8.54 8.20 -6.68
N PHE A 120 8.39 9.29 -7.44
CA PHE A 120 7.25 10.20 -7.32
C PHE A 120 5.91 9.46 -7.46
N GLY A 121 5.74 8.60 -8.47
CA GLY A 121 4.47 7.89 -8.68
C GLY A 121 4.12 6.94 -7.53
N VAL A 122 5.14 6.31 -6.93
CA VAL A 122 4.95 5.41 -5.78
C VAL A 122 4.54 6.19 -4.54
N VAL A 123 5.26 7.27 -4.22
CA VAL A 123 4.93 8.14 -3.08
C VAL A 123 3.59 8.85 -3.28
N ALA A 124 3.27 9.30 -4.50
CA ALA A 124 1.96 9.88 -4.80
C ALA A 124 0.85 8.87 -4.52
N SER A 125 1.01 7.60 -4.93
CA SER A 125 0.01 6.56 -4.65
C SER A 125 -0.20 6.27 -3.15
N ALA A 126 0.80 6.52 -2.30
CA ALA A 126 0.65 6.44 -0.84
C ALA A 126 -0.33 7.49 -0.28
N HIS A 127 -0.44 8.65 -0.94
CA HIS A 127 -1.23 9.79 -0.50
C HIS A 127 -2.64 9.84 -1.12
N VAL A 128 -3.01 8.82 -1.87
CA VAL A 128 -4.33 8.72 -2.49
C VAL A 128 -5.03 7.49 -1.92
N ALA A 129 -6.21 7.68 -1.35
CA ALA A 129 -7.08 6.62 -0.84
C ALA A 129 -7.76 5.81 -1.98
N THR A 130 -6.96 5.17 -2.83
CA THR A 130 -7.40 4.30 -3.93
C THR A 130 -6.84 2.88 -3.80
N THR A 131 -7.11 2.04 -4.80
CA THR A 131 -6.63 0.65 -4.86
C THR A 131 -5.16 0.50 -5.25
N ASP A 132 -4.54 1.54 -5.81
CA ASP A 132 -3.36 1.37 -6.66
C ASP A 132 -2.11 1.03 -5.85
N ALA A 133 -1.93 1.66 -4.69
CA ALA A 133 -0.84 1.34 -3.76
C ALA A 133 -0.89 -0.13 -3.28
N LEU A 134 -2.09 -0.61 -2.96
CA LEU A 134 -2.28 -2.02 -2.57
C LEU A 134 -2.01 -2.95 -3.75
N LEU A 135 -2.44 -2.59 -4.95
CA LEU A 135 -2.19 -3.36 -6.16
C LEU A 135 -0.69 -3.47 -6.46
N HIS A 136 0.06 -2.38 -6.32
CA HIS A 136 1.51 -2.37 -6.47
C HIS A 136 2.19 -3.35 -5.50
N LEU A 137 1.77 -3.34 -4.23
CA LEU A 137 2.27 -4.28 -3.23
C LEU A 137 2.02 -5.74 -3.62
N LEU A 138 0.78 -6.07 -4.00
CA LEU A 138 0.37 -7.44 -4.29
C LEU A 138 0.97 -7.98 -5.59
N ILE A 139 1.00 -7.17 -6.65
CA ILE A 139 1.63 -7.59 -7.92
C ILE A 139 3.15 -7.67 -7.76
N GLY A 140 3.77 -6.69 -7.08
CA GLY A 140 5.20 -6.71 -6.82
C GLY A 140 5.63 -7.92 -6.01
N SER A 141 4.90 -8.25 -4.94
CA SER A 141 5.18 -9.45 -4.14
C SER A 141 4.95 -10.74 -4.92
N ALA A 142 3.94 -10.80 -5.78
CA ALA A 142 3.68 -11.96 -6.63
C ALA A 142 4.84 -12.21 -7.60
N PHE A 143 5.32 -11.18 -8.31
CA PHE A 143 6.45 -11.32 -9.23
C PHE A 143 7.75 -11.69 -8.51
N MET A 144 8.03 -11.08 -7.36
CA MET A 144 9.21 -11.45 -6.55
C MET A 144 9.14 -12.90 -6.05
N SER A 145 7.96 -13.36 -5.64
CA SER A 145 7.76 -14.74 -5.18
C SER A 145 7.90 -15.73 -6.33
N PHE A 146 7.35 -15.41 -7.50
CA PHE A 146 7.50 -16.22 -8.71
C PHE A 146 8.98 -16.34 -9.12
N PHE A 147 9.69 -15.22 -9.20
CA PHE A 147 11.13 -15.23 -9.50
C PHE A 147 11.93 -16.06 -8.49
N HIS A 148 11.58 -15.97 -7.21
CA HIS A 148 12.24 -16.78 -6.18
C HIS A 148 12.00 -18.27 -6.36
N ALA A 149 10.78 -18.68 -6.73
CA ALA A 149 10.48 -20.07 -7.02
C ALA A 149 11.31 -20.61 -8.20
N GLU A 150 11.41 -19.84 -9.28
CA GLU A 150 12.22 -20.21 -10.46
C GLU A 150 13.72 -20.35 -10.13
N CYS A 151 14.25 -19.48 -9.26
CA CYS A 151 15.65 -19.63 -8.81
C CYS A 151 15.89 -20.89 -7.97
N LEU A 152 14.88 -21.36 -7.22
CA LEU A 152 15.00 -22.58 -6.42
C LEU A 152 15.00 -23.82 -7.32
N THR A 153 14.08 -23.89 -8.28
CA THR A 153 14.00 -25.02 -9.23
C THR A 153 15.24 -25.11 -10.12
N ALA A 154 15.79 -23.98 -10.57
CA ALA A 154 17.03 -23.95 -11.35
C ALA A 154 18.27 -24.44 -10.57
N SER A 155 18.23 -24.45 -9.23
CA SER A 155 19.34 -24.93 -8.40
C SER A 155 19.30 -26.43 -8.12
N GLU A 156 18.19 -27.11 -8.45
CA GLU A 156 18.02 -28.56 -8.29
C GLU A 156 18.50 -29.34 -9.53
N HIS A 157 18.79 -28.65 -10.63
CA HIS A 157 19.31 -29.20 -11.89
C HIS A 157 20.79 -28.87 -12.07
#